data_AF-A0A8B5X646-F1
#
_entry.id   AF-A0A8B5X646-F1
#
_cell.length_a   1.000
_cell.length_b   1.000
_cell.length_c   1.000
_cell.angle_alpha   90.00
_cell.angle_beta   90.00
_cell.angle_gamma   90.00
#
_symmetry.space_group_name_H-M   'P 1'
#
loop_
_entity.id
_entity.type
_entity.pdbx_description
1 polymer ?
#
loop_
_entity_poly.entity_id
_entity_poly.type
_entity_poly.pdbx_seq_one_letter_code
_entity_poly.pdbx_strand_id
1 'polypeptide(L)'
;MRHRDPGEVFFAKSSRPAVDSLLPPPFIEPMHALFNLFLDICLFRKGPQDIPASAVLMKLCLLAYGTSGFLVLLLGAPAPVALLQILLDLLLLAGLLYWILLLSRHPGRFEQTLTALTGAGALIALLALPLMHWIVRQGPGGDAVLPSLLMLGLMFWSIAIVAHILRHALDTTIWTGASYALGYTLLSWTLAGWLGPQTG
;
A
#
# COMPACT_ATOMS: atom_id res chain seq x y z
N MET A 1 -76.66 10.11 21.44
CA MET A 1 -76.37 8.69 21.68
C MET A 1 -75.31 8.25 20.68
N ARG A 2 -74.27 7.57 21.19
CA ARG A 2 -72.93 7.40 20.58
C ARG A 2 -72.90 6.33 19.49
N HIS A 3 -72.15 6.66 18.43
CA HIS A 3 -71.49 5.83 17.41
C HIS A 3 -71.09 4.40 17.80
N ARG A 4 -71.14 3.48 16.82
CA ARG A 4 -70.05 2.54 16.52
C ARG A 4 -70.19 1.96 15.10
N ASP A 5 -69.25 2.29 14.21
CA ASP A 5 -68.93 1.49 13.02
C ASP A 5 -67.82 0.51 13.37
N PRO A 6 -67.97 -0.80 13.07
CA PRO A 6 -66.84 -1.73 13.14
C PRO A 6 -66.64 -2.45 11.80
N GLY A 7 -65.57 -2.10 11.09
CA GLY A 7 -65.18 -2.82 9.88
C GLY A 7 -63.88 -2.39 9.22
N GLU A 8 -62.96 -1.76 9.94
CA GLU A 8 -61.61 -1.48 9.43
C GLU A 8 -60.86 -2.81 9.27
N VAL A 9 -60.65 -3.20 8.01
CA VAL A 9 -59.81 -4.32 7.59
C VAL A 9 -58.36 -4.00 7.99
N PHE A 10 -57.93 -4.63 9.06
CA PHE A 10 -56.55 -4.62 9.55
C PHE A 10 -55.65 -5.35 8.53
N PHE A 11 -55.19 -4.64 7.50
CA PHE A 11 -54.10 -5.12 6.66
C PHE A 11 -52.81 -5.02 7.49
N ALA A 12 -52.39 -6.18 8.00
CA ALA A 12 -51.20 -6.34 8.82
C ALA A 12 -49.97 -5.70 8.16
N LYS A 13 -49.48 -4.63 8.78
CA LYS A 13 -48.11 -4.18 8.62
C LYS A 13 -47.22 -5.34 9.05
N SER A 14 -46.68 -6.06 8.06
CA SER A 14 -45.63 -7.06 8.22
C SER A 14 -44.38 -6.37 8.79
N SER A 15 -44.36 -6.17 10.11
CA SER A 15 -43.17 -5.86 10.88
C SER A 15 -42.27 -7.08 10.81
N ARG A 16 -41.39 -7.15 9.81
CA ARG A 16 -40.22 -8.03 9.86
C ARG A 16 -39.26 -7.40 10.86
N PRO A 17 -39.10 -7.96 12.08
CA PRO A 17 -38.29 -7.33 13.11
C PRO A 17 -36.83 -7.70 12.87
N ALA A 18 -35.93 -6.71 12.95
CA ALA A 18 -34.60 -6.70 13.60
C ALA A 18 -33.61 -7.90 13.51
N VAL A 19 -33.93 -9.00 12.84
CA VAL A 19 -33.10 -10.21 12.78
C VAL A 19 -31.94 -10.02 11.81
N ASP A 20 -32.14 -9.26 10.73
CA ASP A 20 -31.09 -8.96 9.74
C ASP A 20 -29.98 -8.04 10.29
N SER A 21 -30.26 -7.29 11.37
CA SER A 21 -29.26 -6.42 12.01
C SER A 21 -28.37 -7.12 13.05
N LEU A 22 -28.65 -8.38 13.38
CA LEU A 22 -27.93 -9.15 14.41
C LEU A 22 -27.01 -10.22 13.83
N LEU A 23 -27.04 -10.45 12.52
CA LEU A 23 -26.09 -11.35 11.88
C LEU A 23 -24.77 -10.58 11.71
N PRO A 24 -23.64 -11.03 12.31
CA PRO A 24 -22.35 -10.47 11.95
C PRO A 24 -22.16 -10.61 10.44
N PRO A 25 -21.63 -9.59 9.74
CA PRO A 25 -21.39 -9.70 8.31
C PRO A 25 -20.53 -10.94 8.04
N PRO A 26 -20.79 -11.71 6.97
CA PRO A 26 -19.98 -12.86 6.64
C PRO A 26 -18.51 -12.44 6.56
N PHE A 27 -17.62 -13.20 7.22
CA PHE A 27 -16.19 -12.89 7.37
C PHE A 27 -15.41 -12.77 6.02
N ILE A 28 -16.07 -13.00 4.88
CA ILE A 28 -15.54 -12.87 3.52
C ILE A 28 -15.60 -11.40 3.03
N GLU A 29 -16.58 -10.61 3.46
CA GLU A 29 -16.70 -9.18 3.17
C GLU A 29 -15.44 -8.33 3.52
N PRO A 30 -14.78 -8.50 4.69
CA PRO A 30 -13.66 -7.64 5.06
C PRO A 30 -12.44 -7.78 4.16
N MET A 31 -12.15 -8.95 3.60
CA MET A 31 -10.96 -9.14 2.76
C MET A 31 -11.10 -8.46 1.40
N HIS A 32 -12.28 -8.54 0.78
CA HIS A 32 -12.59 -7.80 -0.44
C HIS A 32 -12.63 -6.29 -0.20
N ALA A 33 -13.17 -5.87 0.94
CA ALA A 33 -13.17 -4.46 1.33
C ALA A 33 -11.76 -3.89 1.50
N LEU A 34 -10.83 -4.65 2.11
CA LEU A 34 -9.43 -4.25 2.25
C LEU A 34 -8.72 -4.15 0.89
N PHE A 35 -8.93 -5.13 0.01
CA PHE A 35 -8.36 -5.07 -1.34
C PHE A 35 -8.84 -3.84 -2.12
N ASN A 36 -10.16 -3.58 -2.09
CA ASN A 36 -10.74 -2.39 -2.72
C ASN A 36 -10.25 -1.09 -2.09
N LEU A 37 -10.03 -1.06 -0.76
CA LEU A 37 -9.46 0.08 -0.06
C LEU A 37 -8.05 0.40 -0.59
N PHE A 38 -7.17 -0.61 -0.71
CA PHE A 38 -5.84 -0.39 -1.26
C PHE A 38 -5.87 0.00 -2.74
N LEU A 39 -6.78 -0.56 -3.55
CA LEU A 39 -6.98 -0.11 -4.93
C LEU A 39 -7.45 1.35 -5.00
N ASP A 40 -8.37 1.76 -4.14
CA ASP A 40 -8.82 3.15 -4.06
C ASP A 40 -7.66 4.08 -3.67
N ILE A 41 -6.75 3.66 -2.80
CA ILE A 41 -5.52 4.40 -2.47
C ILE A 41 -4.61 4.46 -3.72
N CYS A 42 -4.41 3.34 -4.42
CA CYS A 42 -3.63 3.28 -5.65
C CYS A 42 -4.23 4.14 -6.79
N LEU A 43 -5.54 4.36 -6.77
CA LEU A 43 -6.28 5.22 -7.72
C LEU A 43 -6.43 6.67 -7.22
N PHE A 44 -5.73 7.06 -6.15
CA PHE A 44 -5.78 8.40 -5.55
C PHE A 44 -7.13 8.83 -4.97
N ARG A 45 -8.04 7.88 -4.72
CA ARG A 45 -9.40 8.15 -4.22
C ARG A 45 -9.47 8.23 -2.70
N LYS A 46 -8.61 7.48 -2.01
CA LYS A 46 -8.57 7.38 -0.55
C LYS A 46 -7.19 7.72 0.01
N GLY A 47 -7.15 8.06 1.28
CA GLY A 47 -5.93 8.38 2.03
C GLY A 47 -5.60 7.33 3.08
N PRO A 48 -4.41 7.41 3.71
CA PRO A 48 -4.03 6.54 4.82
C PRO A 48 -5.01 6.64 6.01
N GLN A 49 -5.71 7.76 6.19
CA GLN A 49 -6.71 7.91 7.26
C GLN A 49 -7.92 6.97 7.13
N ASP A 50 -8.20 6.46 5.93
CA ASP A 50 -9.32 5.55 5.68
C ASP A 50 -8.99 4.10 6.09
N ILE A 51 -7.73 3.83 6.48
CA ILE A 51 -7.28 2.52 6.94
C ILE A 51 -7.62 2.32 8.42
N PRO A 52 -8.23 1.19 8.81
CA PRO A 52 -8.47 0.90 10.21
C PRO A 52 -7.14 0.77 10.96
N ALA A 53 -7.00 1.48 12.09
CA ALA A 53 -5.83 1.38 12.95
C ALA A 53 -5.76 -0.02 13.57
N SER A 54 -4.91 -0.89 13.02
CA SER A 54 -4.74 -2.27 13.45
C SER A 54 -3.32 -2.75 13.21
N ALA A 55 -2.61 -3.03 14.30
CA ALA A 55 -1.26 -3.61 14.26
C ALA A 55 -1.22 -4.98 13.52
N VAL A 56 -2.33 -5.73 13.52
CA VAL A 56 -2.43 -6.99 12.77
C VAL A 56 -2.43 -6.72 11.27
N LEU A 57 -3.24 -5.75 10.81
CA LEU A 57 -3.31 -5.38 9.41
C LEU A 57 -1.95 -4.84 8.92
N MET A 58 -1.30 -4.00 9.72
CA MET A 58 0.03 -3.48 9.43
C MET A 58 1.04 -4.61 9.22
N LYS A 59 1.09 -5.60 10.12
CA LYS A 59 2.02 -6.75 10.00
C LYS A 59 1.71 -7.59 8.75
N LEU A 60 0.44 -7.80 8.43
CA LEU A 60 0.05 -8.52 7.22
C LEU A 60 0.48 -7.78 5.95
N CYS A 61 0.28 -6.46 5.88
CA CYS A 61 0.73 -5.65 4.75
C CYS A 61 2.26 -5.61 4.65
N LEU A 62 2.97 -5.52 5.78
CA LEU A 62 4.43 -5.58 5.83
C LEU A 62 4.95 -6.91 5.27
N LEU A 63 4.33 -8.04 5.67
CA LEU A 63 4.67 -9.36 5.17
C LEU A 63 4.33 -9.51 3.68
N ALA A 64 3.18 -9.00 3.24
CA ALA A 64 2.78 -9.02 1.84
C ALA A 64 3.76 -8.22 0.98
N TYR A 65 4.12 -7.01 1.41
CA TYR A 65 5.12 -6.18 0.75
C TYR A 65 6.48 -6.86 0.69
N GLY A 66 7.00 -7.33 1.83
CA GLY A 66 8.28 -8.03 1.89
C GLY A 66 8.31 -9.28 1.01
N THR A 67 7.24 -10.08 1.02
CA THR A 67 7.15 -11.29 0.18
C THR A 67 7.09 -10.93 -1.31
N SER A 68 6.24 -9.98 -1.69
CA SER A 68 6.10 -9.55 -3.09
C SER A 68 7.38 -8.90 -3.64
N GLY A 69 8.03 -8.03 -2.86
CA GLY A 69 9.29 -7.40 -3.22
C GLY A 69 10.44 -8.41 -3.32
N PHE A 70 10.51 -9.36 -2.38
CA PHE A 70 11.49 -10.47 -2.45
C PHE A 70 11.31 -11.30 -3.72
N LEU A 71 10.07 -11.63 -4.10
CA LEU A 71 9.79 -12.36 -5.34
C LEU A 71 10.23 -11.60 -6.59
N VAL A 72 10.02 -10.28 -6.62
CA VAL A 72 10.51 -9.43 -7.72
C VAL A 72 12.04 -9.44 -7.78
N LEU A 73 12.71 -9.28 -6.64
CA LEU A 73 14.18 -9.25 -6.56
C LEU A 73 14.81 -10.59 -6.96
N LEU A 74 14.18 -11.72 -6.63
CA LEU A 74 14.63 -13.05 -7.01
C LEU A 74 14.72 -13.26 -8.53
N LEU A 75 14.00 -12.47 -9.33
CA LEU A 75 14.08 -12.54 -10.79
C LEU A 75 15.40 -11.97 -11.35
N GLY A 76 16.10 -11.13 -10.58
CA GLY A 76 17.30 -10.42 -11.04
C GLY A 76 18.53 -10.59 -10.15
N ALA A 77 18.40 -11.14 -8.94
CA ALA A 77 19.49 -11.27 -7.98
C ALA A 77 19.48 -12.63 -7.25
N PRO A 78 20.64 -13.12 -6.76
CA PRO A 78 20.72 -14.31 -5.93
C PRO A 78 19.89 -14.16 -4.64
N ALA A 79 19.31 -15.26 -4.16
CA ALA A 79 18.42 -15.25 -3.00
C ALA A 79 18.98 -14.57 -1.74
N PRO A 80 20.25 -14.77 -1.33
CA PRO A 80 20.80 -14.07 -0.16
C PRO A 80 20.88 -12.55 -0.34
N VAL A 81 21.20 -12.09 -1.56
CA VAL A 81 21.28 -10.66 -1.91
C VAL A 81 19.89 -10.05 -1.93
N ALA A 82 18.92 -10.71 -2.58
CA ALA A 82 17.53 -10.29 -2.62
C ALA A 82 16.92 -10.18 -1.21
N LEU A 83 17.24 -11.14 -0.32
CA LEU A 83 16.78 -11.12 1.07
C LEU A 83 17.36 -9.94 1.85
N LEU A 84 18.66 -9.67 1.71
CA LEU A 84 19.29 -8.52 2.37
C LEU A 84 18.71 -7.20 1.85
N GLN A 85 18.49 -7.09 0.54
CA GLN A 85 17.92 -5.90 -0.08
C GLN A 85 16.50 -5.61 0.43
N ILE A 86 15.62 -6.60 0.48
CA ILE A 86 14.24 -6.37 0.95
C ILE A 86 14.17 -6.06 2.45
N LEU A 87 15.06 -6.65 3.26
CA LEU A 87 15.15 -6.34 4.69
C LEU A 87 15.64 -4.91 4.91
N LEU A 88 16.65 -4.49 4.15
CA LEU A 88 17.17 -3.13 4.21
C LEU A 88 16.11 -2.12 3.75
N ASP A 89 15.40 -2.41 2.65
CA ASP A 89 14.31 -1.59 2.15
C ASP A 89 13.20 -1.41 3.19
N LEU A 90 12.72 -2.50 3.80
CA LEU A 90 11.72 -2.46 4.87
C LEU A 90 12.18 -1.64 6.08
N LEU A 91 13.43 -1.83 6.50
CA LEU A 91 14.00 -1.11 7.64
C LEU A 91 14.11 0.39 7.35
N LEU A 92 14.57 0.75 6.15
CA LEU A 92 14.68 2.13 5.71
C LEU A 92 13.30 2.77 5.56
N LEU A 93 12.34 2.10 4.94
CA LEU A 93 10.97 2.57 4.79
C LEU A 93 10.34 2.86 6.17
N ALA A 94 10.36 1.88 7.08
CA ALA A 94 9.76 2.03 8.40
C ALA A 94 10.49 3.07 9.26
N GLY A 95 11.83 3.05 9.25
CA GLY A 95 12.66 3.99 9.98
C GLY A 95 12.45 5.42 9.51
N LEU A 96 12.60 5.68 8.21
CA LEU A 96 12.41 7.02 7.64
C LEU A 96 10.99 7.52 7.86
N LEU A 97 9.98 6.67 7.66
CA LEU A 97 8.59 7.05 7.90
C LEU A 97 8.36 7.47 9.36
N TYR A 98 8.89 6.70 10.31
CA TYR A 98 8.81 7.03 11.74
C TYR A 98 9.48 8.37 12.03
N TRP A 99 10.69 8.58 11.52
CA TRP A 99 11.43 9.83 11.68
C TRP A 99 10.68 11.04 11.11
N ILE A 100 10.14 10.92 9.90
CA ILE A 100 9.40 12.01 9.25
C ILE A 100 8.13 12.33 10.04
N LEU A 101 7.37 11.32 10.47
CA LEU A 101 6.13 11.54 11.25
C LEU A 101 6.40 12.12 12.64
N LEU A 102 7.52 11.75 13.26
CA LEU A 102 7.97 12.32 14.52
C LEU A 102 8.28 13.81 14.37
N LEU A 103 9.01 14.19 13.31
CA LEU A 103 9.32 15.59 12.99
C LEU A 103 8.07 16.39 12.60
N SER A 104 7.12 15.76 11.92
CA SER A 104 5.83 16.35 11.56
C SER A 104 4.83 16.39 12.72
N ARG A 105 5.18 15.95 13.94
CA ARG A 105 4.31 15.90 15.12
C ARG A 105 3.03 15.06 14.96
N HIS A 106 3.04 14.09 14.05
CA HIS A 106 1.92 13.16 13.81
C HIS A 106 2.30 11.68 14.02
N PRO A 107 3.00 11.29 15.12
CA PRO A 107 3.43 9.90 15.31
C PRO A 107 2.26 8.90 15.40
N GLY A 108 1.08 9.36 15.82
CA GLY A 108 -0.13 8.52 15.87
C GLY A 108 -0.63 8.03 14.50
N ARG A 109 -0.15 8.61 13.39
CA ARG A 109 -0.50 8.18 12.03
C ARG A 109 0.47 7.14 11.45
N PHE A 110 1.46 6.69 12.22
CA PHE A 110 2.48 5.75 11.75
C PHE A 110 1.89 4.43 11.26
N GLU A 111 1.05 3.77 12.07
CA GLU A 111 0.50 2.46 11.70
C GLU A 111 -0.31 2.52 10.41
N GLN A 112 -1.20 3.51 10.29
CA GLN A 112 -2.03 3.71 9.11
C GLN A 112 -1.19 4.03 7.87
N THR A 113 -0.18 4.91 8.02
CA THR A 113 0.67 5.32 6.89
C THR A 113 1.57 4.19 6.43
N LEU A 114 2.17 3.42 7.36
CA LEU A 114 2.99 2.27 7.03
C LEU A 114 2.14 1.19 6.36
N THR A 115 0.92 0.96 6.86
CA THR A 115 -0.03 0.02 6.24
C THR A 115 -0.43 0.47 4.84
N ALA A 116 -0.67 1.77 4.62
CA ALA A 116 -0.96 2.31 3.28
C ALA A 116 0.20 2.09 2.31
N LEU A 117 1.42 2.43 2.73
CA LEU A 117 2.63 2.33 1.90
C LEU A 117 2.94 0.88 1.55
N THR A 118 2.93 -0.01 2.55
CA THR A 118 3.24 -1.43 2.35
C THR A 118 2.12 -2.15 1.59
N GLY A 119 0.85 -1.85 1.87
CA GLY A 119 -0.30 -2.42 1.17
C GLY A 119 -0.34 -1.99 -0.30
N ALA A 120 -0.22 -0.69 -0.59
CA ALA A 120 -0.17 -0.20 -1.97
C ALA A 120 1.10 -0.67 -2.69
N GLY A 121 2.24 -0.66 -2.01
CA GLY A 121 3.50 -1.18 -2.53
C GLY A 121 3.42 -2.66 -2.91
N ALA A 122 2.71 -3.48 -2.11
CA ALA A 122 2.50 -4.89 -2.41
C ALA A 122 1.68 -5.08 -3.69
N LEU A 123 0.62 -4.27 -3.89
CA LEU A 123 -0.16 -4.30 -5.13
C LEU A 123 0.69 -3.91 -6.34
N ILE A 124 1.52 -2.87 -6.20
CA ILE A 124 2.45 -2.46 -7.27
C ILE A 124 3.48 -3.55 -7.56
N ALA A 125 4.04 -4.19 -6.54
CA ALA A 125 4.99 -5.29 -6.71
C ALA A 125 4.34 -6.50 -7.40
N LEU A 126 3.09 -6.83 -7.07
CA LEU A 126 2.32 -7.87 -7.76
C LEU A 126 2.09 -7.53 -9.24
N LEU A 127 1.86 -6.26 -9.59
CA LEU A 127 1.78 -5.80 -10.98
C LEU A 127 3.15 -5.79 -11.68
N ALA A 128 4.23 -5.54 -10.93
CA ALA A 128 5.60 -5.52 -11.45
C ALA A 128 6.12 -6.94 -11.78
N LEU A 129 5.70 -7.97 -11.05
CA LEU A 129 6.13 -9.37 -11.27
C LEU A 129 5.98 -9.85 -12.72
N PRO A 130 4.78 -9.82 -13.35
CA PRO A 130 4.61 -10.31 -14.72
C PRO A 130 5.37 -9.46 -15.74
N LEU A 131 5.47 -8.14 -15.51
CA LEU A 131 6.27 -7.24 -16.36
C LEU A 131 7.75 -7.60 -16.28
N MET A 132 8.27 -7.78 -15.07
CA MET A 132 9.68 -8.08 -14.87
C MET A 132 10.04 -9.47 -15.40
N HIS A 133 9.17 -10.46 -15.21
CA HIS A 133 9.34 -11.77 -15.83
C HIS A 133 9.33 -11.68 -17.37
N TRP A 134 8.48 -10.84 -17.97
CA TRP A 134 8.51 -10.61 -19.42
C TRP A 134 9.84 -10.00 -19.87
N ILE A 135 10.35 -8.98 -19.18
CA ILE A 135 11.66 -8.37 -19.48
C ILE A 135 12.78 -9.41 -19.42
N VAL A 136 12.85 -10.18 -18.33
CA VAL A 136 13.88 -11.20 -18.14
C VAL A 136 13.81 -12.29 -19.22
N ARG A 137 12.60 -12.68 -19.66
CA ARG A 137 12.43 -13.68 -20.72
C ARG A 137 12.89 -13.23 -22.11
N GLN A 138 12.81 -11.93 -22.42
CA GLN A 138 13.31 -11.42 -23.70
C GLN A 138 14.83 -11.57 -23.83
N GLY A 139 15.54 -11.53 -22.69
CA GLY A 139 16.99 -11.63 -22.64
C GLY A 139 17.73 -10.45 -23.29
N PRO A 140 19.08 -10.48 -23.29
CA PRO A 140 19.88 -9.43 -23.90
C PRO A 140 19.68 -9.41 -25.42
N GLY A 141 19.06 -8.35 -25.95
CA GLY A 141 18.84 -8.15 -27.39
C GLY A 141 17.43 -8.49 -27.90
N GLY A 142 16.53 -8.96 -27.04
CA GLY A 142 15.11 -9.09 -27.37
C GLY A 142 14.37 -7.74 -27.35
N ASP A 143 13.22 -7.65 -28.01
CA ASP A 143 12.38 -6.44 -27.99
C ASP A 143 11.67 -6.29 -26.64
N ALA A 144 12.39 -5.71 -25.68
CA ALA A 144 11.90 -5.39 -24.34
C ALA A 144 11.43 -3.93 -24.22
N VAL A 145 11.25 -3.20 -25.33
CA VAL A 145 10.90 -1.77 -25.29
C VAL A 145 9.54 -1.56 -24.61
N LEU A 146 8.52 -2.29 -25.06
CA LEU A 146 7.17 -2.19 -24.50
C LEU A 146 7.11 -2.54 -23.00
N PRO A 147 7.60 -3.70 -22.51
CA PRO A 147 7.54 -4.00 -21.09
C PRO A 147 8.42 -3.05 -20.24
N SER A 148 9.52 -2.52 -20.79
CA SER A 148 10.32 -1.49 -20.12
C SER A 148 9.58 -0.16 -19.97
N LEU A 149 8.84 0.28 -21.00
CA LEU A 149 7.99 1.47 -20.92
C LEU A 149 6.84 1.30 -19.93
N LEU A 150 6.22 0.13 -19.88
CA LEU A 150 5.20 -0.19 -18.88
C LEU A 150 5.76 -0.16 -17.46
N MET A 151 6.96 -0.73 -17.26
CA MET A 151 7.67 -0.68 -15.98
C MET A 151 7.99 0.75 -15.56
N LEU A 152 8.42 1.60 -16.51
CA LEU A 152 8.67 3.02 -16.27
C LEU A 152 7.38 3.76 -15.88
N GLY A 153 6.27 3.50 -16.59
CA GLY A 153 4.96 4.05 -16.23
C GLY A 153 4.50 3.62 -14.84
N LEU A 154 4.71 2.34 -14.50
CA LEU A 154 4.41 1.80 -13.17
C LEU A 154 5.29 2.44 -12.08
N MET A 155 6.56 2.74 -12.38
CA MET A 155 7.44 3.47 -11.47
C MET A 155 6.92 4.88 -11.19
N PHE A 156 6.55 5.64 -12.22
CA PHE A 156 5.95 6.97 -12.05
C PHE A 156 4.64 6.91 -11.24
N TRP A 157 3.81 5.91 -11.53
CA TRP A 157 2.57 5.68 -10.79
C TRP A 157 2.84 5.37 -9.30
N SER A 158 3.84 4.52 -9.02
CA SER A 158 4.26 4.20 -7.65
C SER A 158 4.75 5.43 -6.90
N ILE A 159 5.56 6.29 -7.54
CA ILE A 159 6.03 7.55 -6.95
C ILE A 159 4.84 8.46 -6.61
N ALA A 160 3.88 8.57 -7.53
CA ALA A 160 2.68 9.36 -7.31
C ALA A 160 1.86 8.82 -6.13
N ILE A 161 1.71 7.49 -5.99
CA ILE A 161 1.02 6.86 -4.84
C ILE A 161 1.71 7.21 -3.52
N VAL A 162 3.03 7.04 -3.45
CA VAL A 162 3.81 7.35 -2.25
C VAL A 162 3.66 8.84 -1.90
N ALA A 163 3.76 9.73 -2.88
CA ALA A 163 3.56 11.16 -2.67
C ALA A 163 2.14 11.50 -2.17
N HIS A 164 1.11 10.86 -2.73
CA HIS A 164 -0.28 11.04 -2.30
C HIS A 164 -0.51 10.58 -0.87
N ILE A 165 0.04 9.41 -0.50
CA ILE A 165 -0.04 8.87 0.86
C ILE A 165 0.69 9.80 1.85
N LEU A 166 1.93 10.18 1.55
CA LEU A 166 2.72 11.05 2.42
C LEU A 166 2.10 12.44 2.57
N ARG A 167 1.51 13.01 1.51
CA ARG A 167 0.79 14.28 1.59
C ARG A 167 -0.32 14.24 2.65
N HIS A 168 -1.09 13.16 2.69
CA HIS A 168 -2.16 12.98 3.67
C HIS A 168 -1.63 12.64 5.07
N ALA A 169 -0.56 11.84 5.14
CA ALA A 169 0.04 11.44 6.41
C ALA A 169 0.67 12.61 7.16
N LEU A 170 1.33 13.51 6.43
CA LEU A 170 2.11 14.62 7.00
C LEU A 170 1.29 15.90 7.18
N ASP A 171 0.06 15.96 6.66
CA ASP A 171 -0.75 17.19 6.60
C ASP A 171 0.06 18.39 6.03
N THR A 172 1.06 18.10 5.19
CA THR A 172 2.11 19.04 4.77
C THR A 172 2.32 18.98 3.25
N THR A 173 2.88 20.05 2.68
CA THR A 173 3.17 20.21 1.26
C THR A 173 4.26 19.23 0.74
N ILE A 174 4.04 18.73 -0.49
CA ILE A 174 4.89 17.79 -1.27
C ILE A 174 6.39 18.10 -1.23
N TRP A 175 6.76 19.36 -1.04
CA TRP A 175 8.14 19.85 -1.05
C TRP A 175 9.01 19.35 0.10
N THR A 176 8.42 19.06 1.27
CA THR A 176 9.17 18.55 2.42
C THR A 176 9.47 17.06 2.29
N GLY A 177 8.54 16.27 1.74
CA GLY A 177 8.80 14.87 1.41
C GLY A 177 9.87 14.73 0.32
N ALA A 178 9.85 15.63 -0.67
CA ALA A 178 10.85 15.66 -1.74
C ALA A 178 12.26 15.99 -1.23
N SER A 179 12.41 16.88 -0.24
CA SER A 179 13.72 17.19 0.34
C SER A 179 14.29 16.03 1.16
N TYR A 180 13.44 15.28 1.87
CA TYR A 180 13.86 14.05 2.55
C TYR A 180 14.23 12.92 1.57
N ALA A 181 13.46 12.73 0.50
CA ALA A 181 13.78 11.75 -0.54
C ALA A 181 15.10 12.07 -1.26
N LEU A 182 15.37 13.35 -1.53
CA LEU A 182 16.65 13.82 -2.06
C LEU A 182 17.80 13.54 -1.10
N GLY A 183 17.64 13.87 0.19
CA GLY A 183 18.63 13.57 1.22
C GLY A 183 18.94 12.09 1.33
N TYR A 184 17.90 11.24 1.31
CA TYR A 184 18.03 9.79 1.35
C TYR A 184 18.78 9.23 0.14
N THR A 185 18.41 9.68 -1.06
CA THR A 185 18.99 9.17 -2.32
C THR A 185 20.48 9.52 -2.41
N LEU A 186 20.84 10.75 -2.03
CA LEU A 186 22.24 11.20 -2.00
C LEU A 186 23.06 10.42 -0.98
N LEU A 187 22.52 10.18 0.22
CA LEU A 187 23.21 9.42 1.27
C LEU A 187 23.40 7.94 0.90
N SER A 188 22.40 7.35 0.24
CA SER A 188 22.48 5.97 -0.25
C SER A 188 23.56 5.83 -1.34
N TRP A 189 23.64 6.78 -2.27
CA TRP A 189 24.67 6.78 -3.32
C TRP A 189 26.08 6.96 -2.77
N THR A 190 26.28 7.84 -1.78
CA THR A 190 27.60 8.01 -1.16
C THR A 190 28.01 6.75 -0.40
N LEU A 191 27.10 6.13 0.35
CA LEU A 191 27.38 4.88 1.06
C LEU A 191 27.65 3.71 0.11
N ALA A 192 26.92 3.60 -1.00
CA ALA A 192 27.16 2.59 -2.02
C ALA A 192 28.53 2.78 -2.70
N GLY A 193 28.93 4.02 -2.95
CA GLY A 193 30.27 4.34 -3.47
C GLY A 193 31.40 3.99 -2.48
N TRP A 194 31.14 4.11 -1.18
CA TRP A 194 32.09 3.72 -0.12
C TRP A 194 32.19 2.20 0.08
N LEU A 195 31.11 1.45 -0.20
CA LEU A 195 31.06 -0.01 -0.07
C LEU A 195 31.41 -0.75 -1.36
N GLY A 196 31.45 -0.04 -2.50
CA GLY A 196 32.01 -0.56 -3.74
C GLY A 196 33.52 -0.81 -3.59
N PRO A 197 34.11 -1.79 -4.30
CA PRO A 197 35.54 -2.00 -4.25
C PRO A 197 36.23 -0.71 -4.70
N GLN A 198 37.11 -0.16 -3.86
CA GLN A 198 38.08 0.83 -4.30
C GLN A 198 39.05 0.12 -5.24
N THR A 199 38.69 0.01 -6.52
CA THR A 199 39.60 -0.46 -7.56
C THR A 199 40.67 0.61 -7.74
N GLY A 200 41.78 0.45 -7.03
CA GLY A 200 43.09 0.83 -7.56
C GLY A 200 43.50 -0.07 -8.71
#